data_AF-M6QKQ8-F1
#
_entry.id   AF-M6QKQ8-F1
#
_cell.length_a   1.000
_cell.length_b   1.000
_cell.length_c   1.000
_cell.angle_alpha   90.00
_cell.angle_beta   90.00
_cell.angle_gamma   90.00
#
_symmetry.space_group_name_H-M   'P 1'
#
loop_
_entity.id
_entity.type
_entity.pdbx_description
1 polymer ?
#
loop_
_entity_poly.entity_id
_entity_poly.type
_entity_poly.pdbx_seq_one_letter_code
_entity_poly.pdbx_strand_id
1 'polypeptide(L)'
;MVKMSHTLSRICSSSLLFLISLFLFNRCSWVNAIGILNNTDEVVTLSVTFQKKLTTKEFYREISHSSNEYIENSNFFRVPANKYFSPDRFSTEKGIKIPIQEILYDSEKGEFRFELKPKFAYFFDFAINDSVNIMDAHFSKIEISSKDKRTTIQSDKFISFFPKNDNCNCFLLIYK
;
A
#
# COMPACT_ATOMS: atom_id res chain seq x y z
N MET A 1 37.56 34.24 -56.83
CA MET A 1 36.24 33.96 -56.20
C MET A 1 36.43 32.83 -55.21
N VAL A 2 36.63 33.17 -53.93
CA VAL A 2 36.80 32.20 -52.85
C VAL A 2 35.61 32.39 -51.91
N LYS A 3 34.77 31.37 -51.81
CA LYS A 3 33.62 31.34 -50.90
C LYS A 3 34.15 31.17 -49.48
N MET A 4 34.02 32.21 -48.66
CA MET A 4 34.02 32.07 -47.20
C MET A 4 32.72 31.37 -46.79
N SER A 5 32.84 30.21 -46.13
CA SER A 5 31.76 29.62 -45.35
C SER A 5 32.12 29.76 -43.88
N HIS A 6 31.49 30.72 -43.21
CA HIS A 6 31.36 30.71 -41.75
C HIS A 6 30.36 29.62 -41.37
N THR A 7 30.79 28.63 -40.60
CA THR A 7 29.86 27.93 -39.71
C THR A 7 30.55 27.71 -38.37
N LEU A 8 30.19 28.58 -37.42
CA LEU A 8 30.46 28.42 -36.00
C LEU A 8 29.80 27.13 -35.48
N SER A 9 30.59 26.39 -34.70
CA SER A 9 30.22 25.78 -33.40
C SER A 9 28.83 25.13 -33.25
N ARG A 10 28.83 23.80 -33.03
CA ARG A 10 28.28 23.22 -31.79
C ARG A 10 28.71 21.76 -31.63
N ILE A 11 29.70 21.58 -30.75
CA ILE A 11 29.84 20.37 -29.93
C ILE A 11 28.61 20.27 -29.01
N CYS A 12 28.31 19.05 -28.56
CA CYS A 12 27.21 18.62 -27.67
C CYS A 12 25.89 18.23 -28.35
N SER A 13 25.89 17.07 -29.00
CA SER A 13 24.68 16.28 -29.25
C SER A 13 24.86 14.85 -28.73
N SER A 14 25.02 14.71 -27.41
CA SER A 14 24.99 13.41 -26.74
C SER A 14 24.33 13.44 -25.35
N SER A 15 23.99 14.63 -24.84
CA SER A 15 23.43 14.78 -23.48
C SER A 15 21.91 14.71 -23.40
N LEU A 16 21.18 14.83 -24.52
CA LEU A 16 19.70 14.91 -24.49
C LEU A 16 19.03 13.53 -24.42
N LEU A 17 19.64 12.51 -25.03
CA LEU A 17 19.13 11.12 -24.99
C LEU A 17 19.33 10.45 -23.62
N PHE A 18 20.33 10.88 -22.84
CA PHE A 18 20.58 10.35 -21.50
C PHE A 18 19.61 10.92 -20.45
N LEU A 19 19.13 12.15 -20.65
CA LEU A 19 18.14 12.77 -19.76
C LEU A 19 16.76 12.12 -19.92
N ILE A 20 16.37 11.72 -21.14
CA ILE A 20 15.09 11.04 -21.39
C ILE A 20 15.08 9.63 -20.77
N SER A 21 16.23 8.93 -20.71
CA SER A 21 16.28 7.62 -20.04
C SER A 21 16.20 7.73 -18.51
N LEU A 22 16.66 8.83 -17.92
CA LEU A 22 16.51 9.07 -16.48
C LEU A 22 15.06 9.33 -16.06
N PHE A 23 14.21 9.88 -16.94
CA PHE A 23 12.78 10.06 -16.68
C PHE A 23 11.96 8.77 -16.80
N LEU A 24 12.46 7.73 -17.46
CA LEU A 24 11.75 6.44 -17.58
C LEU A 24 11.95 5.51 -16.37
N PHE A 25 12.91 5.81 -15.49
CA PHE A 25 13.20 5.01 -14.28
C PHE A 25 12.76 5.67 -12.98
N ASN A 26 12.25 6.91 -13.00
CA ASN A 26 11.46 7.45 -11.89
C ASN A 26 10.04 6.89 -11.92
N ARG A 27 9.92 5.56 -11.83
CA ARG A 27 8.68 4.92 -11.40
C ARG A 27 8.57 5.13 -9.88
N CYS A 28 8.41 6.37 -9.44
CA CYS A 28 7.77 6.61 -8.16
C CYS A 28 6.41 5.92 -8.27
N SER A 29 6.22 4.83 -7.53
CA SER A 29 4.89 4.24 -7.42
C SER A 29 4.01 5.31 -6.82
N TRP A 30 3.13 5.88 -7.64
CA TRP A 30 2.11 6.84 -7.19
C TRP A 30 1.09 6.16 -6.28
N VAL A 31 1.20 4.85 -6.08
CA VAL A 31 0.34 4.07 -5.19
C VAL A 31 1.14 3.68 -3.97
N ASN A 32 0.68 4.13 -2.80
CA ASN A 32 1.22 3.76 -1.50
C ASN A 32 0.30 2.71 -0.85
N ALA A 33 0.84 1.53 -0.51
CA ALA A 33 0.05 0.50 0.18
C ALA A 33 -0.14 0.88 1.65
N ILE A 34 -1.30 0.54 2.21
CA ILE A 34 -1.64 0.83 3.60
C ILE A 34 -1.73 -0.48 4.36
N GLY A 35 -0.98 -0.57 5.47
CA GLY A 35 -0.87 -1.83 6.17
C GLY A 35 -0.39 -1.75 7.61
N ILE A 36 -0.40 -2.91 8.24
CA ILE A 36 0.03 -3.13 9.62
C ILE A 36 1.08 -4.24 9.63
N LEU A 37 2.24 -3.96 10.20
CA LEU A 37 3.23 -4.96 10.56
C LEU A 37 2.95 -5.47 11.96
N ASN A 38 2.61 -6.76 12.08
CA ASN A 38 2.59 -7.43 13.37
C ASN A 38 4.02 -7.82 13.75
N ASN A 39 4.66 -6.99 14.58
CA ASN A 39 6.02 -7.18 15.08
C ASN A 39 6.06 -7.84 16.47
N THR A 40 4.96 -8.45 16.90
CA THR A 40 4.91 -9.28 18.11
C THR A 40 5.13 -10.74 17.76
N ASP A 41 5.25 -11.60 18.79
CA ASP A 41 5.28 -13.06 18.64
C ASP A 41 3.88 -13.69 18.77
N GLU A 42 2.82 -12.88 18.88
CA GLU A 42 1.44 -13.34 19.06
C GLU A 42 0.56 -13.08 17.84
N VAL A 43 -0.46 -13.92 17.64
CA VAL A 43 -1.53 -13.62 16.68
C VAL A 43 -2.42 -12.54 17.28
N VAL A 44 -2.70 -11.50 16.49
CA VAL A 44 -3.60 -10.40 16.90
C VAL A 44 -4.74 -10.23 15.91
N THR A 45 -5.89 -9.78 16.38
CA THR A 45 -7.06 -9.54 15.54
C THR A 45 -7.07 -8.10 15.07
N LEU A 46 -7.13 -7.91 13.75
CA LEU A 46 -7.43 -6.63 13.12
C LEU A 46 -8.94 -6.52 12.89
N SER A 47 -9.53 -5.39 13.25
CA SER A 47 -10.90 -5.00 12.91
C SER A 47 -10.88 -3.61 12.30
N VAL A 48 -11.47 -3.45 11.11
CA VAL A 48 -11.51 -2.16 10.39
C VAL A 48 -12.94 -1.82 10.06
N THR A 49 -13.40 -0.67 10.51
CA THR A 49 -14.75 -0.15 10.27
C THR A 49 -14.73 0.87 9.16
N PHE A 50 -15.59 0.70 8.16
CA PHE A 50 -15.75 1.65 7.07
C PHE A 50 -16.41 2.96 7.54
N GLN A 51 -16.07 4.07 6.87
CA GLN A 51 -16.77 5.35 7.01
C GLN A 51 -18.22 5.23 6.48
N LYS A 52 -18.37 4.57 5.32
CA LYS A 52 -19.64 4.24 4.69
C LYS A 52 -19.82 2.72 4.70
N LYS A 53 -20.88 2.23 5.36
CA LYS A 53 -21.17 0.79 5.41
C LYS A 53 -21.41 0.24 4.00
N LEU A 54 -20.78 -0.90 3.71
CA LEU A 54 -20.99 -1.66 2.49
C LEU A 54 -21.97 -2.80 2.76
N THR A 55 -22.75 -3.20 1.76
CA THR A 55 -23.42 -4.50 1.82
C THR A 55 -22.39 -5.62 1.73
N THR A 56 -22.74 -6.82 2.22
CA THR A 56 -21.86 -8.00 2.14
C THR A 56 -21.43 -8.30 0.70
N LYS A 57 -22.35 -8.11 -0.27
CA LYS A 57 -22.05 -8.30 -1.70
C LYS A 57 -21.06 -7.26 -2.23
N GLU A 58 -21.20 -5.99 -1.83
CA GLU A 58 -20.27 -4.93 -2.22
C GLU A 58 -18.89 -5.18 -1.66
N PHE A 59 -18.78 -5.49 -0.37
CA PHE A 59 -17.51 -5.81 0.28
C PHE A 59 -16.77 -6.95 -0.43
N TYR A 60 -17.43 -8.11 -0.61
CA TYR A 60 -16.79 -9.24 -1.27
C TYR A 60 -16.49 -8.97 -2.74
N ARG A 61 -17.30 -8.17 -3.44
CA ARG A 61 -16.99 -7.74 -4.81
C ARG A 61 -15.72 -6.91 -4.86
N GLU A 62 -15.55 -5.96 -3.94
CA GLU A 62 -14.38 -5.09 -3.84
C GLU A 62 -13.10 -5.88 -3.54
N ILE A 63 -13.13 -6.80 -2.58
CA ILE A 63 -11.93 -7.59 -2.24
C ILE A 63 -11.64 -8.72 -3.24
N SER A 64 -12.62 -9.09 -4.08
CA SER A 64 -12.47 -10.13 -5.11
C SER A 64 -12.06 -9.59 -6.48
N HIS A 65 -12.39 -8.33 -6.82
CA HIS A 65 -12.01 -7.74 -8.10
C HIS A 65 -10.54 -7.31 -8.09
N SER A 66 -9.69 -8.01 -8.85
CA SER A 66 -8.40 -7.51 -9.31
C SER A 66 -8.64 -6.58 -10.49
N SER A 67 -8.95 -5.30 -10.24
CA SER A 67 -9.09 -4.32 -11.32
C SER A 67 -7.71 -3.79 -11.73
N ASN A 68 -7.28 -4.17 -12.93
CA ASN A 68 -6.14 -3.72 -13.74
C ASN A 68 -4.90 -4.64 -13.75
N GLU A 69 -4.53 -5.08 -14.96
CA GLU A 69 -3.24 -5.73 -15.30
C GLU A 69 -2.00 -4.87 -14.95
N TYR A 70 -2.18 -3.60 -14.57
CA TYR A 70 -1.09 -2.74 -14.06
C TYR A 70 -0.95 -2.76 -12.53
N ILE A 71 -1.95 -3.28 -11.82
CA ILE A 71 -1.94 -3.56 -10.38
C ILE A 71 -2.49 -4.97 -10.24
N GLU A 72 -1.81 -5.92 -10.88
CA GLU A 72 -1.93 -7.32 -10.46
C GLU A 72 -1.47 -7.34 -9.02
N ASN A 73 -2.40 -7.31 -8.07
CA ASN A 73 -2.37 -7.98 -6.78
C ASN A 73 -3.58 -7.53 -5.98
N SER A 74 -4.21 -8.48 -5.29
CA SER A 74 -5.49 -8.30 -4.60
C SER A 74 -5.43 -7.17 -3.57
N ASN A 75 -6.57 -6.53 -3.26
CA ASN A 75 -6.65 -5.47 -2.24
C ASN A 75 -6.06 -5.87 -0.88
N PHE A 76 -6.02 -7.19 -0.60
CA PHE A 76 -5.66 -7.76 0.69
C PHE A 76 -4.54 -8.80 0.51
N PHE A 77 -3.35 -8.49 1.01
CA PHE A 77 -2.19 -9.39 0.94
C PHE A 77 -1.29 -9.23 2.16
N ARG A 78 -0.44 -10.23 2.42
CA ARG A 78 0.56 -10.22 3.48
C ARG A 78 1.96 -10.51 2.94
N VAL A 79 2.97 -9.90 3.55
CA VAL A 79 4.39 -10.08 3.21
C VAL A 79 5.16 -10.46 4.47
N PRO A 80 6.08 -11.44 4.43
CA PRO A 80 6.98 -11.73 5.55
C PRO A 80 7.75 -10.48 6.00
N ALA A 81 7.92 -10.30 7.32
CA ALA A 81 8.57 -9.11 7.89
C ALA A 81 10.04 -8.93 7.48
N ASN A 82 10.75 -10.00 7.13
CA ASN A 82 12.11 -9.89 6.60
C ASN A 82 12.14 -9.49 5.11
N LYS A 83 10.98 -9.44 4.44
CA LYS A 83 10.84 -9.16 3.01
C LYS A 83 10.07 -7.89 2.70
N TYR A 84 9.43 -7.22 3.67
CA TYR A 84 8.58 -6.06 3.38
C TYR A 84 9.33 -4.82 2.87
N PHE A 85 10.66 -4.76 2.97
CA PHE A 85 11.47 -3.73 2.31
C PHE A 85 11.93 -4.12 0.90
N SER A 86 11.64 -5.34 0.45
CA SER A 86 12.06 -5.80 -0.88
C SER A 86 11.33 -5.01 -1.97
N PRO A 87 11.99 -4.65 -3.08
CA PRO A 87 11.39 -3.88 -4.16
C PRO A 87 10.21 -4.61 -4.84
N ASP A 88 10.21 -5.93 -4.81
CA ASP A 88 9.23 -6.86 -5.35
C ASP A 88 8.31 -7.47 -4.27
N ARG A 89 8.27 -6.91 -3.06
CA ARG A 89 7.40 -7.37 -1.95
C ARG A 89 5.92 -7.53 -2.31
N PHE A 90 5.46 -6.73 -3.28
CA PHE A 90 4.08 -6.74 -3.76
C PHE A 90 3.90 -7.65 -4.96
N SER A 91 4.92 -8.30 -5.49
CA SER A 91 4.75 -9.31 -6.55
C SER A 91 4.08 -10.56 -5.98
N THR A 92 3.41 -11.34 -6.84
CA THR A 92 2.83 -12.64 -6.48
C THR A 92 3.87 -13.66 -5.98
N GLU A 93 5.17 -13.40 -6.20
CA GLU A 93 6.27 -14.24 -5.72
C GLU A 93 6.62 -13.99 -4.24
N LYS A 94 6.31 -12.81 -3.69
CA LYS A 94 6.67 -12.42 -2.31
C LYS A 94 5.49 -11.98 -1.46
N GLY A 95 4.44 -11.47 -2.08
CA GLY A 95 3.16 -11.19 -1.46
C GLY A 95 2.26 -12.44 -1.47
N ILE A 96 1.65 -12.74 -0.33
CA ILE A 96 0.70 -13.83 -0.18
C ILE A 96 -0.69 -13.20 -0.11
N LYS A 97 -1.54 -13.47 -1.10
CA LYS A 97 -2.95 -13.06 -1.06
C LYS A 97 -3.60 -13.60 0.22
N ILE A 98 -4.35 -12.76 0.92
CA ILE A 98 -5.16 -13.22 2.06
C ILE A 98 -6.37 -13.94 1.48
N PRO A 99 -6.59 -15.24 1.78
CA PRO A 99 -7.77 -15.95 1.34
C PRO A 99 -9.03 -15.26 1.85
N ILE A 100 -10.07 -15.15 1.00
CA ILE A 100 -11.33 -14.49 1.37
C ILE A 100 -11.96 -15.16 2.61
N GLN A 101 -11.74 -16.45 2.79
CA GLN A 101 -12.22 -17.23 3.93
C GLN A 101 -11.54 -16.84 5.26
N GLU A 102 -10.34 -16.23 5.22
CA GLU A 102 -9.67 -15.67 6.40
C GLU A 102 -10.26 -14.30 6.81
N ILE A 103 -11.14 -13.70 6.00
CA ILE A 103 -11.70 -12.36 6.20
C ILE A 103 -13.19 -12.45 6.55
N LEU A 104 -13.53 -12.04 7.76
CA LEU A 104 -14.92 -11.96 8.24
C LEU A 104 -15.47 -10.57 8.00
N TYR A 105 -16.71 -10.45 7.52
CA TYR A 105 -17.40 -9.16 7.33
C TYR A 105 -18.75 -9.12 8.04
N ASP A 106 -18.93 -8.10 8.88
CA ASP A 106 -20.16 -7.76 9.59
C ASP A 106 -20.79 -6.54 8.92
N SER A 107 -21.83 -6.76 8.11
CA SER A 107 -22.50 -5.70 7.34
C SER A 107 -23.33 -4.75 8.21
N GLU A 108 -23.79 -5.21 9.38
CA GLU A 108 -24.52 -4.35 10.32
C GLU A 108 -23.59 -3.30 10.92
N LYS A 109 -22.36 -3.70 11.24
CA LYS A 109 -21.33 -2.79 11.74
C LYS A 109 -20.55 -2.08 10.64
N GLY A 110 -20.55 -2.62 9.42
CA GLY A 110 -19.67 -2.17 8.35
C GLY A 110 -18.20 -2.42 8.69
N GLU A 111 -17.90 -3.59 9.26
CA GLU A 111 -16.58 -3.91 9.80
C GLU A 111 -16.07 -5.23 9.22
N PHE A 112 -14.84 -5.24 8.71
CA PHE A 112 -14.14 -6.47 8.38
C PHE A 112 -13.10 -6.82 9.45
N ARG A 113 -12.85 -8.12 9.64
CA ARG A 113 -11.89 -8.65 10.60
C ARG A 113 -11.07 -9.78 10.03
N PHE A 114 -9.81 -9.86 10.41
CA PHE A 114 -8.96 -11.03 10.16
C PHE A 114 -7.77 -11.08 11.14
N GLU A 115 -7.11 -12.24 11.21
CA GLU A 115 -5.97 -12.48 12.09
C GLU A 115 -4.64 -12.08 11.45
N LEU A 116 -3.85 -11.30 12.20
CA LEU A 116 -2.49 -10.92 11.87
C LEU A 116 -1.51 -11.89 12.54
N LYS A 117 -0.89 -12.77 11.75
CA LYS A 117 0.15 -13.67 12.22
C LYS A 117 1.43 -12.91 12.57
N PRO A 118 2.21 -13.38 13.56
CA PRO A 118 3.51 -12.83 13.91
C PRO A 118 4.42 -12.68 12.68
N LYS A 119 5.20 -11.60 12.63
CA LYS A 119 6.28 -11.40 11.63
C LYS A 119 5.77 -11.34 10.19
N PHE A 120 4.58 -10.78 9.99
CA PHE A 120 4.03 -10.43 8.69
C PHE A 120 3.52 -8.98 8.67
N ALA A 121 3.72 -8.31 7.54
CA ALA A 121 3.06 -7.06 7.20
C ALA A 121 1.81 -7.35 6.36
N TYR A 122 0.67 -6.84 6.78
CA TYR A 122 -0.63 -7.03 6.14
C TYR A 122 -1.09 -5.72 5.52
N PHE A 123 -1.39 -5.73 4.24
CA PHE A 123 -1.85 -4.58 3.48
C PHE A 123 -3.28 -4.81 3.02
N PHE A 124 -4.14 -3.80 3.22
CA PHE A 124 -5.60 -3.93 3.05
C PHE A 124 -6.25 -2.72 2.37
N ASP A 125 -5.46 -1.71 2.01
CA ASP A 125 -5.92 -0.56 1.23
C ASP A 125 -4.74 0.08 0.48
N PHE A 126 -5.03 1.00 -0.42
CA PHE A 126 -4.05 1.76 -1.19
C PHE A 126 -4.42 3.23 -1.26
N ALA A 127 -3.41 4.08 -1.14
CA ALA A 127 -3.50 5.50 -1.40
C ALA A 127 -2.92 5.84 -2.77
N ILE A 128 -3.68 6.58 -3.59
CA ILE A 128 -3.14 7.27 -4.76
C ILE A 128 -2.52 8.58 -4.24
N ASN A 129 -1.20 8.72 -4.43
CA ASN A 129 -0.30 9.75 -3.94
C ASN A 129 0.16 9.57 -2.48
N ASP A 130 0.94 10.53 -1.99
CA ASP A 130 1.53 10.57 -0.66
C ASP A 130 0.53 10.98 0.45
N SER A 131 -0.76 10.75 0.23
CA SER A 131 -1.82 11.21 1.12
C SER A 131 -2.49 10.05 1.84
N VAL A 132 -2.22 9.94 3.15
CA VAL A 132 -2.94 9.04 4.08
C VAL A 132 -4.42 9.41 4.22
N ASN A 133 -4.82 10.63 3.84
CA ASN A 133 -6.22 11.10 3.97
C ASN A 133 -7.23 10.18 3.24
N ILE A 134 -6.77 9.30 2.34
CA ILE A 134 -7.61 8.26 1.74
C ILE A 134 -8.13 7.29 2.80
N MET A 135 -7.35 6.97 3.84
CA MET A 135 -7.82 6.19 4.98
C MET A 135 -8.97 6.89 5.70
N ASP A 136 -8.89 8.20 5.92
CA ASP A 136 -9.94 8.98 6.59
C ASP A 136 -11.24 9.03 5.77
N ALA A 137 -11.12 8.90 4.44
CA ALA A 137 -12.26 8.82 3.55
C ALA A 137 -12.90 7.42 3.50
N HIS A 138 -12.10 6.36 3.68
CA HIS A 138 -12.56 4.96 3.57
C HIS A 138 -12.98 4.36 4.91
N PHE A 139 -12.24 4.65 5.99
CA PHE A 139 -12.38 4.01 7.29
C PHE A 139 -12.67 5.03 8.38
N SER A 140 -13.56 4.65 9.30
CA SER A 140 -13.86 5.45 10.49
C SER A 140 -13.02 5.03 11.70
N LYS A 141 -12.62 3.75 11.77
CA LYS A 141 -11.94 3.18 12.92
C LYS A 141 -11.11 1.96 12.52
N ILE A 142 -9.92 1.82 13.11
CA ILE A 142 -9.09 0.63 13.08
C ILE A 142 -8.85 0.17 14.52
N GLU A 143 -9.09 -1.10 14.80
CA GLU A 143 -8.82 -1.72 16.09
C GLU A 143 -7.90 -2.94 15.92
N ILE A 144 -6.86 -3.00 16.75
CA ILE A 144 -5.94 -4.14 16.84
C ILE A 144 -6.04 -4.68 18.27
N SER A 145 -6.36 -5.96 18.42
CA SER A 145 -6.53 -6.58 19.73
C SER A 145 -5.75 -7.88 19.85
N SER A 146 -5.05 -8.03 20.97
CA SER A 146 -4.53 -9.30 21.47
C SER A 146 -5.31 -9.70 22.74
N LYS A 147 -4.89 -10.79 23.39
CA LYS A 147 -5.50 -11.24 24.64
C LYS A 147 -5.46 -10.16 25.74
N ASP A 148 -4.36 -9.41 25.81
CA ASP A 148 -4.05 -8.51 26.93
C ASP A 148 -4.02 -7.03 26.54
N LYS A 149 -4.10 -6.71 25.24
CA LYS A 149 -3.95 -5.35 24.74
C LYS A 149 -4.98 -5.05 23.65
N ARG A 150 -5.56 -3.85 23.70
CA ARG A 150 -6.41 -3.30 22.64
C ARG A 150 -5.92 -1.92 22.25
N THR A 151 -5.74 -1.71 20.96
CA THR A 151 -5.38 -0.42 20.37
C THR A 151 -6.48 -0.01 19.40
N THR A 152 -7.15 1.09 19.69
CA THR A 152 -8.21 1.65 18.83
C THR A 152 -7.73 2.98 18.27
N ILE A 153 -7.79 3.12 16.95
CA ILE A 153 -7.37 4.29 16.19
C ILE A 153 -8.61 4.81 15.46
N GLN A 154 -8.98 6.06 15.72
CA GLN A 154 -10.06 6.76 15.04
C GLN A 154 -9.51 7.46 13.80
N SER A 155 -10.37 7.77 12.82
CA SER A 155 -9.96 8.34 11.54
C SER A 155 -9.15 9.63 11.67
N ASP A 156 -9.52 10.53 12.58
CA ASP A 156 -8.80 11.77 12.88
C ASP A 156 -7.33 11.57 13.32
N LYS A 157 -6.93 10.33 13.63
CA LYS A 157 -5.59 9.98 14.10
C LYS A 157 -4.79 9.11 13.13
N PHE A 158 -5.34 8.65 12.00
CA PHE A 158 -4.64 7.70 11.13
C PHE A 158 -3.27 8.20 10.67
N ILE A 159 -3.14 9.46 10.29
CA ILE A 159 -1.87 10.09 9.86
C ILE A 159 -0.76 9.88 10.91
N SER A 160 -1.10 9.95 12.20
CA SER A 160 -0.11 9.79 13.28
C SER A 160 0.31 8.34 13.53
N PHE A 161 -0.55 7.37 13.19
CA PHE A 161 -0.29 5.94 13.40
C PHE A 161 0.29 5.24 12.17
N PHE A 162 0.05 5.79 10.98
CA PHE A 162 0.49 5.21 9.71
C PHE A 162 1.49 6.15 9.01
N PRO A 163 2.72 6.27 9.54
CA PRO A 163 3.73 7.11 8.90
C PRO A 163 4.08 6.58 7.51
N LYS A 164 4.35 7.51 6.58
CA LYS A 164 4.88 7.17 5.26
C LYS A 164 6.27 6.55 5.42
N ASN A 165 6.52 5.50 4.68
CA ASN A 165 7.82 4.89 4.54
C ASN A 165 8.17 4.78 3.05
N ASP A 166 9.04 5.69 2.61
CA ASP A 166 9.43 5.82 1.20
C ASP A 166 10.20 4.59 0.70
N ASN A 167 10.91 3.88 1.58
CA ASN A 167 11.63 2.65 1.19
C ASN A 167 10.68 1.52 0.78
N CYS A 168 9.43 1.54 1.28
CA CYS A 168 8.41 0.56 0.96
C CYS A 168 7.21 1.14 0.21
N ASN A 169 7.25 2.40 -0.28
CA ASN A 169 6.09 3.08 -0.87
C ASN A 169 4.80 2.72 -0.12
N CYS A 170 4.82 2.87 1.21
CA CYS A 170 3.74 2.36 2.06
C CYS A 170 3.52 3.21 3.29
N PHE A 171 2.28 3.21 3.77
CA PHE A 171 1.86 3.72 5.07
C PHE A 171 1.74 2.52 6.00
N LEU A 172 2.64 2.43 6.97
CA LEU A 172 2.80 1.21 7.76
C LEU A 172 2.76 1.51 9.25
N LEU A 173 1.75 1.00 9.93
CA LEU A 173 1.72 0.93 11.38
C LEU A 173 2.53 -0.29 11.84
N ILE A 174 3.51 -0.08 12.71
CA ILE A 174 4.27 -1.17 13.34
C ILE A 174 3.64 -1.48 14.70
N TYR A 175 2.90 -2.57 14.78
CA TYR A 175 2.31 -3.05 16.02
C TYR A 175 3.34 -3.85 16.83
N LYS A 176 3.55 -3.47 18.09
CA LYS A 176 4.54 -4.03 19.01
C LYS A 176 3.91 -4.36 20.36
#